data_AF-A0A519LR79-F1
#
_entry.id   AF-A0A519LR79-F1
#
_cell.length_a   1.000
_cell.length_b   1.000
_cell.length_c   1.000
_cell.angle_alpha   90.00
_cell.angle_beta   90.00
_cell.angle_gamma   90.00
#
_symmetry.space_group_name_H-M   'P 1'
#
loop_
_entity.id
_entity.type
_entity.pdbx_description
1 polymer ?
#
loop_
_entity_poly.entity_id
_entity_poly.type
_entity_poly.pdbx_seq_one_letter_code
_entity_poly.pdbx_strand_id
1 'polypeptide(L)'
;MEKSNQMTQEKFGEKDFQKIVGNLLRYGVWISLSVAFIGGIVYLLHHGNDIENYFVFKENDRNIFEVIAAVYNGVIEGRGESIIFFGIVLLFLTPVFRVLLSLFSFLLEKDYLYVVITTIVIAIIIMSISFGFSH
;
A
#
# COMPACT_ATOMS: atom_id res chain seq x y z
N MET A 1 5.39 37.41 -28.62
CA MET A 1 4.33 36.39 -28.77
C MET A 1 4.77 35.00 -28.30
N GLU A 2 6.01 34.83 -27.80
CA GLU A 2 6.55 33.51 -27.40
C GLU A 2 6.26 33.12 -25.94
N LYS A 3 6.03 34.10 -25.05
CA LYS A 3 5.79 33.86 -23.61
C LYS A 3 4.40 33.30 -23.28
N SER A 4 3.41 33.43 -24.18
CA SER A 4 2.05 32.91 -23.94
C SER A 4 1.98 31.39 -24.09
N ASN A 5 2.84 30.79 -24.93
CA ASN A 5 2.81 29.34 -25.17
C ASN A 5 3.51 28.54 -24.06
N GLN A 6 4.47 29.13 -23.34
CA GLN A 6 5.15 28.47 -22.22
C GLN A 6 4.28 28.39 -20.96
N MET A 7 3.51 29.44 -20.64
CA MET A 7 2.61 29.46 -19.48
C MET A 7 1.43 28.48 -19.57
N THR A 8 1.01 28.11 -20.78
CA THR A 8 -0.06 27.11 -20.98
C THR A 8 0.47 25.69 -20.81
N GLN A 9 1.68 25.38 -21.31
CA GLN A 9 2.23 24.03 -21.26
C GLN A 9 2.61 23.57 -19.84
N GLU A 10 3.16 24.45 -18.99
CA GLU A 10 3.45 24.10 -17.57
C GLU A 10 2.16 23.80 -16.78
N LYS A 11 1.13 24.62 -16.97
CA LYS A 11 -0.13 24.50 -16.22
C LYS A 11 -0.95 23.27 -16.61
N PHE A 12 -0.80 22.79 -17.85
CA PHE A 12 -1.42 21.53 -18.30
C PHE A 12 -0.70 20.33 -17.68
N GLY A 13 0.64 20.31 -17.69
CA GLY A 13 1.42 19.23 -17.08
C GLY A 13 1.18 19.05 -15.58
N GLU A 14 1.11 20.13 -14.81
CA GLU A 14 0.87 20.07 -13.35
C GLU A 14 -0.52 19.54 -13.00
N LYS A 15 -1.56 20.05 -13.67
CA LYS A 15 -2.95 19.63 -13.41
C LYS A 15 -3.20 18.17 -13.81
N ASP A 16 -2.60 17.73 -14.90
CA ASP A 16 -2.74 16.35 -15.35
C ASP A 16 -1.95 15.40 -14.44
N PHE A 17 -0.77 15.80 -13.95
CA PHE A 17 -0.02 15.04 -12.95
C PHE A 17 -0.78 14.89 -11.64
N GLN A 18 -1.33 15.97 -11.08
CA GLN A 18 -2.14 15.91 -9.85
C GLN A 18 -3.38 15.02 -10.01
N LYS A 19 -4.04 15.05 -11.18
CA LYS A 19 -5.17 14.16 -11.49
C LYS A 19 -4.76 12.70 -11.61
N ILE A 20 -3.64 12.41 -12.28
CA ILE A 20 -3.12 11.05 -12.43
C ILE A 20 -2.77 10.47 -11.06
N VAL A 21 -2.07 11.24 -10.22
CA VAL A 21 -1.76 10.87 -8.84
C VAL A 21 -3.06 10.60 -8.09
N GLY A 22 -4.00 11.56 -8.04
CA GLY A 22 -5.28 11.38 -7.34
C GLY A 22 -6.08 10.14 -7.80
N ASN A 23 -6.12 9.87 -9.10
CA ASN A 23 -6.80 8.71 -9.65
C ASN A 23 -6.07 7.40 -9.30
N LEU A 24 -4.75 7.36 -9.43
CA LEU A 24 -3.94 6.19 -9.08
C LEU A 24 -4.18 5.78 -7.63
N LEU A 25 -4.20 6.76 -6.71
CA LEU A 25 -4.50 6.51 -5.30
C LEU A 25 -5.91 5.94 -5.10
N ARG A 26 -6.92 6.52 -5.77
CA ARG A 26 -8.32 6.08 -5.64
C ARG A 26 -8.50 4.65 -6.14
N TYR A 27 -7.94 4.33 -7.30
CA TYR A 27 -8.00 2.97 -7.85
C TYR A 27 -7.22 1.98 -6.99
N GLY A 28 -6.06 2.38 -6.42
CA GLY A 28 -5.29 1.54 -5.50
C GLY A 28 -6.12 1.06 -4.30
N VAL A 29 -6.85 1.96 -3.63
CA VAL A 29 -7.74 1.60 -2.50
C VAL A 29 -8.85 0.65 -2.95
N TRP A 30 -9.52 0.96 -4.07
CA TRP A 30 -10.58 0.10 -4.60
C TRP A 30 -10.06 -1.31 -4.93
N ILE A 31 -8.88 -1.40 -5.54
CA ILE A 31 -8.25 -2.69 -5.85
C ILE A 31 -7.93 -3.45 -4.56
N SER A 32 -7.29 -2.82 -3.56
CA SER A 32 -6.99 -3.48 -2.28
C SER A 32 -8.26 -4.01 -1.60
N LEU A 33 -9.32 -3.20 -1.58
CA LEU A 33 -10.61 -3.60 -1.00
C LEU A 33 -11.24 -4.77 -1.76
N SER A 34 -11.26 -4.71 -3.09
CA SER A 34 -11.80 -5.80 -3.90
C SER A 34 -11.03 -7.09 -3.72
N VAL A 35 -9.69 -7.04 -3.71
CA VAL A 35 -8.83 -8.21 -3.50
C VAL A 35 -9.05 -8.82 -2.12
N ALA A 36 -9.06 -7.99 -1.06
CA ALA A 36 -9.33 -8.45 0.30
C ALA A 36 -10.74 -9.04 0.43
N PHE A 37 -11.74 -8.43 -0.20
CA PHE A 37 -13.12 -8.91 -0.20
C PHE A 37 -13.26 -10.26 -0.91
N ILE A 38 -12.64 -10.42 -2.09
CA ILE A 38 -12.62 -11.69 -2.83
C ILE A 38 -11.88 -12.76 -2.01
N GLY A 39 -10.74 -12.43 -1.41
CA GLY A 39 -10.03 -13.34 -0.50
C GLY A 39 -10.89 -13.79 0.67
N GLY A 40 -11.64 -12.86 1.28
CA GLY A 40 -12.62 -13.15 2.33
C GLY A 40 -13.69 -14.14 1.88
N ILE A 41 -14.27 -13.95 0.69
CA ILE A 41 -15.27 -14.87 0.13
C ILE A 41 -14.65 -16.25 -0.11
N VAL A 42 -13.49 -16.33 -0.76
CA VAL A 42 -12.81 -17.61 -1.06
C VAL A 42 -12.47 -18.36 0.23
N TYR A 43 -12.01 -17.64 1.26
CA TYR A 43 -11.74 -18.20 2.58
C TYR A 43 -13.00 -18.75 3.25
N LEU A 44 -14.09 -17.99 3.28
CA LEU A 44 -15.37 -18.43 3.85
C LEU A 44 -15.94 -19.66 3.12
N LEU A 45 -15.76 -19.76 1.80
CA LEU A 45 -16.22 -20.90 1.02
C LEU A 45 -15.37 -22.17 1.23
N HIS A 46 -14.06 -22.05 1.42
CA HIS A 46 -13.18 -23.19 1.64
C HIS A 46 -13.07 -23.62 3.11
N HIS A 47 -13.13 -22.70 4.07
CA HIS A 47 -12.91 -22.96 5.50
C HIS A 47 -14.16 -22.69 6.36
N GLY A 48 -15.35 -22.57 5.76
CA GLY A 48 -16.60 -22.34 6.50
C GLY A 48 -17.02 -23.48 7.45
N ASN A 49 -16.37 -24.66 7.36
CA ASN A 49 -16.62 -25.83 8.20
C ASN A 49 -15.38 -26.38 8.92
N ASP A 50 -14.18 -25.81 8.69
CA ASP A 50 -12.95 -26.30 9.32
C ASP A 50 -12.61 -25.45 10.53
N ILE A 51 -12.56 -26.10 11.69
CA ILE A 51 -12.08 -25.52 12.94
C ILE A 51 -10.55 -25.51 12.85
N GLU A 52 -10.02 -24.49 12.19
CA GLU A 52 -8.59 -24.18 12.16
C GLU A 52 -8.08 -24.06 13.60
N ASN A 53 -7.18 -24.97 13.97
CA ASN A 53 -6.68 -25.07 15.33
C ASN A 53 -5.53 -24.07 15.49
N TYR A 54 -5.87 -22.80 15.73
CA TYR A 54 -4.94 -21.65 15.95
C TYR A 54 -4.02 -21.80 17.20
N PHE A 55 -3.91 -22.99 17.78
CA PHE A 55 -3.15 -23.23 19.01
C PHE A 55 -1.67 -23.55 18.79
N VAL A 56 -1.24 -23.81 17.54
CA VAL A 56 0.17 -24.05 17.22
C VAL A 56 0.73 -22.85 16.47
N PHE A 57 0.88 -21.73 17.17
CA PHE A 57 1.82 -20.68 16.78
C PHE A 57 3.23 -21.25 16.89
N LYS A 58 3.68 -21.92 15.82
CA LYS A 58 5.08 -22.27 15.67
C LYS A 58 5.79 -20.96 15.31
N GLU A 59 6.31 -20.27 16.32
CA GLU A 59 7.33 -19.23 16.12
C GLU A 59 8.40 -19.86 15.25
N ASN A 60 8.35 -19.53 13.99
CA ASN A 60 9.33 -19.95 13.03
C ASN A 60 9.89 -18.63 12.53
N ASP A 61 11.19 -18.48 12.70
CA ASP A 61 12.05 -17.33 12.36
C ASP A 61 12.08 -17.11 10.83
N ARG A 62 10.89 -17.15 10.21
CA ARG A 62 10.70 -17.11 8.77
C ARG A 62 10.96 -15.68 8.33
N ASN A 63 11.99 -15.53 7.53
CA ASN A 63 12.32 -14.27 6.89
C ASN A 63 11.09 -13.73 6.14
N ILE A 64 10.89 -12.42 6.17
CA ILE A 64 9.79 -11.73 5.45
C ILE A 64 9.72 -12.16 3.97
N PHE A 65 10.87 -12.41 3.35
CA PHE A 65 10.94 -12.90 1.96
C PHE A 65 10.32 -14.29 1.78
N GLU A 66 10.48 -15.18 2.75
CA GLU A 66 9.91 -16.53 2.72
C GLU A 66 8.40 -16.48 2.93
N VAL A 67 7.92 -15.58 3.80
CA VAL A 67 6.49 -15.32 3.99
C VAL A 67 5.87 -14.74 2.71
N ILE A 68 6.52 -13.77 2.08
CA ILE A 68 6.04 -13.19 0.81
C ILE A 68 6.00 -14.25 -0.30
N ALA A 69 7.03 -15.11 -0.40
CA ALA A 69 7.04 -16.20 -1.37
C ALA A 69 5.93 -17.23 -1.10
N ALA A 70 5.69 -17.57 0.16
CA ALA A 70 4.61 -18.48 0.56
C ALA A 70 3.22 -17.90 0.28
N VAL A 71 3.04 -16.60 0.48
CA VAL A 71 1.80 -15.88 0.13
C VAL A 71 1.61 -15.85 -1.39
N TYR A 72 2.66 -15.55 -2.15
CA TYR A 72 2.59 -15.54 -3.61
C TYR A 72 2.19 -16.90 -4.18
N ASN A 73 2.87 -17.97 -3.73
CA ASN A 73 2.52 -19.33 -4.14
C ASN A 73 1.12 -19.72 -3.68
N GLY A 74 0.74 -19.37 -2.45
CA GLY A 74 -0.60 -19.63 -1.92
C GLY A 74 -1.73 -18.90 -2.67
N VAL A 75 -1.48 -17.70 -3.17
CA VAL A 75 -2.41 -16.96 -4.04
C VAL A 75 -2.59 -17.69 -5.38
N ILE A 76 -1.50 -18.19 -5.97
CA ILE A 76 -1.54 -18.97 -7.21
C ILE A 76 -2.28 -20.31 -7.01
N GLU A 77 -2.08 -20.96 -5.86
CA GLU A 77 -2.76 -22.20 -5.47
C GLU A 77 -4.23 -21.98 -5.06
N GLY A 78 -4.71 -20.73 -4.99
CA GLY A 78 -6.09 -20.42 -4.65
C GLY A 78 -6.42 -20.57 -3.16
N ARG A 79 -5.41 -20.60 -2.28
CA ARG A 79 -5.62 -20.66 -0.82
C ARG A 79 -6.21 -19.34 -0.32
N GLY A 80 -7.44 -19.39 0.19
CA GLY A 80 -8.16 -18.21 0.69
C GLY A 80 -7.38 -17.38 1.72
N GLU A 81 -6.67 -18.02 2.64
CA GLU A 81 -5.82 -17.36 3.65
C GLU A 81 -4.73 -16.49 3.00
N SER A 82 -4.08 -16.98 1.94
CA SER A 82 -3.01 -16.24 1.25
C SER A 82 -3.56 -15.07 0.43
N ILE A 83 -4.76 -15.21 -0.14
CA ILE A 83 -5.44 -14.13 -0.85
C ILE A 83 -5.85 -13.01 0.12
N ILE A 84 -6.34 -13.36 1.32
CA ILE A 84 -6.63 -12.38 2.37
C ILE A 84 -5.35 -11.66 2.79
N PHE A 85 -4.28 -12.40 3.11
CA PHE A 85 -3.04 -11.79 3.55
C PHE A 85 -2.44 -10.88 2.47
N PHE A 86 -2.52 -11.28 1.20
CA PHE A 86 -2.15 -10.43 0.08
C PHE A 86 -3.01 -9.15 0.00
N GLY A 87 -4.33 -9.25 0.19
CA GLY A 87 -5.23 -8.11 0.29
C GLY A 87 -4.90 -7.17 1.45
N ILE A 88 -4.53 -7.70 2.62
CA ILE A 88 -4.09 -6.93 3.79
C ILE A 88 -2.78 -6.21 3.49
N VAL A 89 -1.81 -6.89 2.88
CA VAL A 89 -0.54 -6.27 2.45
C VAL A 89 -0.82 -5.12 1.50
N LEU A 90 -1.71 -5.30 0.52
CA LEU A 90 -2.13 -4.21 -0.38
C LEU A 90 -2.84 -3.08 0.37
N LEU A 91 -3.65 -3.38 1.39
CA LEU A 91 -4.33 -2.37 2.20
C LEU A 91 -3.35 -1.54 3.04
N PHE A 92 -2.29 -2.17 3.55
CA PHE A 92 -1.20 -1.51 4.28
C PHE A 92 -0.26 -0.74 3.34
N LEU A 93 -0.03 -1.25 2.14
CA LEU A 93 0.87 -0.63 1.17
C LEU A 93 0.28 0.67 0.59
N THR A 94 -1.02 0.70 0.33
CA THR A 94 -1.73 1.87 -0.22
C THR A 94 -1.55 3.17 0.60
N PRO A 95 -1.72 3.20 1.93
CA PRO A 95 -1.45 4.40 2.73
C PRO A 95 0.04 4.78 2.74
N VAL A 96 0.98 3.83 2.65
CA VAL A 96 2.42 4.14 2.52
C VAL A 96 2.70 4.86 1.21
N PHE A 97 2.20 4.32 0.08
CA PHE A 97 2.31 4.98 -1.23
C PHE A 97 1.68 6.37 -1.21
N ARG A 98 0.55 6.55 -0.50
CA ARG A 98 -0.07 7.86 -0.34
C ARG A 98 0.85 8.87 0.32
N VAL A 99 1.52 8.51 1.42
CA VAL A 99 2.44 9.41 2.15
C VAL A 99 3.65 9.76 1.27
N LEU A 100 4.17 8.79 0.51
CA LEU A 100 5.28 9.01 -0.42
C LEU A 100 4.88 9.93 -1.59
N LEU A 101 3.72 9.69 -2.19
CA LEU A 101 3.22 10.50 -3.30
C LEU A 101 2.87 11.92 -2.84
N SER A 102 2.32 12.12 -1.63
CA SER A 102 2.12 13.45 -1.09
C SER A 102 3.44 14.17 -0.85
N LEU A 103 4.47 13.49 -0.32
CA LEU A 103 5.81 14.07 -0.17
C LEU A 103 6.36 14.55 -1.51
N PHE A 104 6.29 13.71 -2.54
CA PHE A 104 6.77 14.06 -3.87
C PHE A 104 6.00 15.23 -4.47
N SER A 105 4.69 15.28 -4.27
CA SER A 105 3.84 16.40 -4.71
C SER A 105 4.24 17.70 -4.01
N PHE A 106 4.46 17.69 -2.69
CA PHE A 106 4.88 18.89 -1.95
C PHE A 106 6.30 19.36 -2.32
N LEU A 107 7.20 18.43 -2.66
CA LEU A 107 8.53 18.75 -3.17
C LEU A 107 8.47 19.46 -4.52
N LEU A 108 7.63 18.96 -5.44
CA LEU A 108 7.42 19.59 -6.75
C LEU A 108 6.76 20.97 -6.62
N GLU A 109 5.76 21.09 -5.75
CA GLU A 109 5.01 22.33 -5.50
C GLU A 109 5.82 23.34 -4.65
N LYS A 110 7.03 22.97 -4.20
CA LYS A 110 7.90 23.78 -3.32
C LYS A 110 7.22 24.24 -2.03
N ASP A 111 6.27 23.45 -1.53
CA ASP A 111 5.64 23.72 -0.25
C ASP A 111 6.47 23.12 0.88
N TYR A 112 7.51 23.87 1.28
CA TYR A 112 8.48 23.44 2.29
C TYR A 112 7.85 23.10 3.65
N LEU A 113 6.72 23.72 4.01
CA LEU A 113 6.05 23.44 5.28
C LEU A 113 5.46 22.02 5.29
N TYR A 114 4.76 21.65 4.21
CA TYR A 114 4.18 20.31 4.10
C TYR A 114 5.24 19.22 3.86
N VAL A 115 6.36 19.54 3.20
CA VAL A 115 7.51 18.63 3.08
C VAL A 115 8.08 18.28 4.45
N VAL A 116 8.29 19.27 5.33
CA VAL A 116 8.82 19.04 6.68
C VAL A 116 7.87 18.17 7.50
N ILE A 117 6.56 18.48 7.50
CA ILE A 117 5.56 17.68 8.22
C ILE A 117 5.55 16.24 7.71
N THR A 118 5.50 16.04 6.39
CA THR A 118 5.45 14.69 5.79
C THR A 118 6.72 13.89 6.08
N THR A 119 7.88 14.55 6.07
CA THR A 119 9.16 13.92 6.43
C THR A 119 9.16 13.45 7.89
N ILE A 120 8.63 14.27 8.81
CA ILE A 120 8.49 13.88 10.22
C ILE A 120 7.55 12.67 10.35
N VAL A 121 6.42 12.66 9.65
CA VAL A 121 5.48 11.53 9.67
C VAL A 121 6.17 10.25 9.16
N ILE A 122 6.92 10.31 8.06
CA ILE A 122 7.68 9.16 7.55
C ILE A 122 8.71 8.68 8.57
N ALA A 123 9.44 9.59 9.22
CA ALA A 123 10.42 9.24 10.25
C ALA A 123 9.74 8.53 11.43
N ILE A 124 8.57 9.00 11.88
CA ILE A 124 7.79 8.34 12.94
C ILE A 124 7.35 6.94 12.51
N ILE A 125 6.88 6.76 11.27
CA ILE A 125 6.47 5.44 10.76
C ILE A 125 7.66 4.48 10.74
N ILE A 126 8.81 4.91 10.22
CA ILE A 126 10.03 4.08 10.16
C ILE A 126 10.50 3.73 11.57
N MET A 127 10.50 4.70 12.49
CA MET A 127 10.89 4.46 13.88
C MET A 127 9.92 3.49 14.55
N SER A 128 8.61 3.64 14.35
CA SER A 128 7.58 2.75 14.88
C SER A 128 7.77 1.31 14.42
N ILE A 129 8.00 1.10 13.11
CA ILE A 129 8.24 -0.23 12.55
C ILE A 129 9.56 -0.81 13.09
N SER A 130 10.63 0.00 13.15
CA SER A 130 11.94 -0.44 13.63
C SER A 130 11.95 -0.79 15.12
N PHE A 131 11.25 0.01 15.95
CA PHE A 131 11.08 -0.28 17.38
C PHE A 131 10.21 -1.52 17.60
N GLY A 132 9.14 -1.68 16.83
CA GLY A 132 8.28 -2.86 16.88
C GLY A 132 8.96 -4.15 16.42
N PHE A 133 10.04 -4.07 15.64
CA PHE A 133 10.84 -5.21 15.20
C PHE A 133 11.95 -5.60 16.19
N SER A 134 12.27 -4.73 17.16
CA SER A 134 13.38 -4.92 18.10
C SER A 134 12.97 -5.60 19.42
N HIS A 135 11.75 -6.10 19.53
CA HIS A 135 11.22 -6.82 20.69
C HIS A 135 10.40 -8.02 20.23
#